data_AF-A0A914LYA3-F1
#
_entry.id   AF-A0A914LYA3-F1
#
_cell.length_a   1.000
_cell.length_b   1.000
_cell.length_c   1.000
_cell.angle_alpha   90.00
_cell.angle_beta   90.00
_cell.angle_gamma   90.00
#
_symmetry.space_group_name_H-M   'P 1'
#
loop_
_entity.id
_entity.type
_entity.pdbx_description
1 polymer ?
#
loop_
_entity_poly.entity_id
_entity_poly.type
_entity_poly.pdbx_seq_one_letter_code
_entity_poly.pdbx_strand_id
1 'polypeptide(L)'
;MSSTSKSSLDIYIGQTIGAIISVPSVLLYLIECWTILRNWKQFNSSFYKLFLLSAFNNIFMNFIPSIIFARLIRLGWINNFYLGLPNWGPNLLIFLMFYNYHCENFITISTLLHRLSVIAKPFDYEKSWRLYLPLCGILIFFGPLLFTYRFGYWPLIFDVNKDDSVEIVMNIKSIEERPVNIF
;
A
#
# COMPACT_ATOMS: atom_id res chain seq x y z
N MET A 1 -24.74 -6.44 26.94
CA MET A 1 -25.43 -5.82 25.78
C MET A 1 -24.88 -4.43 25.41
N SER A 2 -23.77 -3.96 26.01
CA SER A 2 -23.19 -2.63 25.77
C SER A 2 -21.76 -2.62 25.19
N SER A 3 -21.11 -3.77 25.01
CA SER A 3 -19.74 -3.86 24.48
C SER A 3 -19.71 -3.94 22.95
N THR A 4 -20.67 -4.60 22.31
CA THR A 4 -20.75 -4.76 20.86
C THR A 4 -21.07 -3.46 20.13
N SER A 5 -21.97 -2.63 20.68
CA SER A 5 -22.35 -1.35 20.03
C SER A 5 -21.25 -0.30 20.03
N LYS A 6 -20.31 -0.35 20.99
CA LYS A 6 -19.13 0.52 20.97
C LYS A 6 -18.16 0.11 19.86
N SER A 7 -17.92 -1.19 19.71
CA SER A 7 -16.98 -1.69 18.70
C SER A 7 -17.42 -1.39 17.26
N SER A 8 -18.72 -1.50 16.97
CA SER A 8 -19.25 -1.18 15.64
C SER A 8 -19.15 0.31 15.35
N LEU A 9 -19.50 1.16 16.33
CA LEU A 9 -19.44 2.61 16.20
C LEU A 9 -18.00 3.11 15.98
N ASP A 10 -17.01 2.52 16.66
CA ASP A 10 -15.58 2.81 16.45
C ASP A 10 -15.12 2.41 15.03
N ILE A 11 -15.61 1.29 14.51
CA ILE A 11 -15.34 0.87 13.13
C ILE A 11 -15.91 1.90 12.15
N TYR A 12 -17.19 2.30 12.30
CA TYR A 12 -17.82 3.29 11.41
C TYR A 12 -17.12 4.66 11.46
N ILE A 13 -16.72 5.13 12.64
CA ILE A 13 -15.96 6.37 12.79
C ILE A 13 -14.62 6.26 12.05
N GLY A 14 -13.87 5.18 12.26
CA GLY A 14 -12.59 4.94 11.58
C GLY A 14 -12.72 4.93 10.06
N GLN A 15 -13.76 4.29 9.52
CA GLN A 15 -14.03 4.29 8.07
C GLN A 15 -14.37 5.67 7.54
N THR A 16 -15.19 6.43 8.27
CA THR A 16 -15.65 7.75 7.85
C THR A 16 -14.47 8.74 7.80
N ILE A 17 -13.63 8.74 8.83
CA ILE A 17 -12.40 9.55 8.87
C ILE A 17 -11.46 9.13 7.74
N GLY A 18 -11.25 7.83 7.55
CA GLY A 18 -10.43 7.30 6.47
C GLY A 18 -10.93 7.73 5.09
N ALA A 19 -12.25 7.75 4.86
CA ALA A 19 -12.85 8.22 3.62
C ALA A 19 -12.59 9.71 3.38
N ILE A 20 -12.84 10.55 4.38
CA ILE A 20 -12.64 12.01 4.34
C ILE A 20 -11.18 12.35 4.02
N ILE A 21 -10.21 11.58 4.51
CA ILE A 21 -8.79 11.82 4.23
C ILE A 21 -8.41 11.29 2.85
N SER A 22 -8.80 10.04 2.53
CA SER A 22 -8.35 9.37 1.30
C SER A 22 -8.86 10.01 0.01
N VAL A 23 -10.11 10.50 0.00
CA VAL A 23 -10.75 10.99 -1.23
C VAL A 23 -10.05 12.27 -1.74
N PRO A 24 -9.80 13.28 -0.90
CA PRO A 24 -8.96 14.42 -1.27
C PRO A 24 -7.54 14.00 -1.67
N SER A 25 -6.91 13.08 -0.95
CA SER A 25 -5.55 12.62 -1.29
C SER A 25 -5.48 12.02 -2.69
N VAL A 26 -6.44 11.18 -3.08
CA VAL A 26 -6.47 10.59 -4.43
C VAL A 26 -6.72 11.62 -5.50
N LEU A 27 -7.60 12.59 -5.25
CA LEU A 27 -7.80 13.72 -6.15
C LEU A 27 -6.50 14.51 -6.35
N LEU A 28 -5.74 14.75 -5.28
CA LEU A 28 -4.43 15.41 -5.37
C LEU A 28 -3.43 14.60 -6.20
N TYR A 29 -3.34 13.28 -5.98
CA TYR A 29 -2.47 12.42 -6.80
C TYR A 29 -2.89 12.36 -8.28
N LEU A 30 -4.19 12.39 -8.57
CA LEU A 30 -4.70 12.44 -9.94
C LEU A 30 -4.35 13.78 -10.60
N ILE A 31 -4.51 14.90 -9.88
CA ILE A 31 -4.13 16.24 -10.36
C ILE A 31 -2.62 16.31 -10.58
N GLU A 32 -1.81 15.73 -9.69
CA GLU A 32 -0.36 15.66 -9.82
C GLU A 32 0.04 14.90 -11.09
N CYS A 33 -0.46 13.68 -11.27
CA CYS A 33 -0.27 12.88 -12.49
C CYS A 33 -0.70 13.66 -13.74
N TRP A 34 -1.89 14.26 -13.71
CA TRP A 34 -2.43 15.02 -14.83
C TRP A 34 -1.54 16.22 -15.20
N THR A 35 -1.09 16.97 -14.21
CA THR A 35 -0.26 18.17 -14.40
C THR A 35 1.10 17.81 -14.99
N ILE A 36 1.73 16.75 -14.48
CA ILE A 36 3.03 16.28 -14.97
C ILE A 36 2.90 15.74 -16.40
N LEU A 37 1.88 14.93 -16.67
CA LEU A 37 1.65 14.34 -18.01
C LEU A 37 1.30 15.41 -19.05
N ARG A 38 0.47 16.39 -18.71
CA ARG A 38 0.09 17.48 -19.62
C ARG A 38 1.29 18.35 -20.00
N ASN A 39 2.20 18.60 -19.06
CA ASN A 39 3.37 19.46 -19.24
C ASN A 39 4.68 18.67 -19.34
N TRP A 40 4.62 17.44 -19.85
CA TRP A 40 5.75 16.49 -19.89
C TRP A 40 7.04 17.07 -20.48
N LYS A 41 6.94 17.94 -21.48
CA LYS A 41 8.10 18.59 -22.14
C LYS A 41 8.82 19.60 -21.25
N GLN A 42 8.12 20.25 -20.32
CA GLN A 42 8.69 21.22 -19.39
C GLN A 42 9.21 20.54 -18.11
N PHE A 43 8.61 19.41 -17.72
CA PHE A 43 8.97 18.65 -16.52
C PHE A 43 9.91 17.48 -16.80
N ASN A 44 11.09 17.76 -17.40
CA ASN A 44 12.05 16.69 -17.72
C ASN A 44 12.93 16.27 -16.52
N SER A 45 12.86 17.00 -15.39
CA SER A 45 13.68 16.74 -14.22
C SER A 45 13.39 15.37 -13.59
N SER A 46 14.44 14.76 -13.06
CA SER A 46 14.38 13.45 -12.41
C SER A 46 13.46 13.44 -11.18
N PHE A 47 13.28 14.60 -10.53
CA PHE A 47 12.38 14.78 -9.41
C PHE A 47 10.91 14.52 -9.77
N TYR A 48 10.44 15.05 -10.90
CA TYR A 48 9.04 14.89 -11.33
C TYR A 48 8.72 13.43 -11.70
N LYS A 49 9.72 12.68 -12.17
CA LYS A 49 9.57 11.25 -12.48
C LYS A 49 9.40 10.42 -11.21
N LEU A 50 10.13 10.74 -10.13
CA LEU A 50 9.94 10.12 -8.81
C LEU A 50 8.59 10.48 -8.18
N PHE A 51 8.15 11.73 -8.35
CA PHE A 51 6.83 12.19 -7.90
C PHE A 51 5.71 11.45 -8.62
N LEU A 52 5.78 11.34 -9.95
CA LEU A 52 4.82 10.57 -10.74
C LEU A 52 4.76 9.10 -10.33
N LEU A 53 5.91 8.48 -10.05
CA LEU A 53 5.98 7.11 -9.56
C LEU A 53 5.30 6.97 -8.19
N SER A 54 5.48 7.95 -7.30
CA SER A 54 4.80 8.02 -6.00
C SER A 54 3.29 8.14 -6.15
N ALA A 55 2.82 9.05 -7.00
CA ALA A 55 1.40 9.25 -7.25
C ALA A 55 0.75 7.99 -7.85
N PHE A 56 1.43 7.33 -8.80
CA PHE A 56 0.99 6.06 -9.36
C PHE A 56 0.90 4.97 -8.28
N ASN A 57 1.93 4.80 -7.46
CA ASN A 57 1.92 3.82 -6.37
C ASN A 57 0.76 4.07 -5.40
N ASN A 58 0.52 5.32 -4.99
CA ASN A 58 -0.57 5.67 -4.08
C ASN A 58 -1.97 5.42 -4.69
N ILE A 59 -2.17 5.69 -5.98
CA ILE A 59 -3.47 5.45 -6.62
C ILE A 59 -3.73 3.94 -6.76
N PHE A 60 -2.77 3.17 -7.26
CA PHE A 60 -3.01 1.76 -7.60
C PHE A 60 -2.82 0.82 -6.41
N MET A 61 -1.79 1.04 -5.59
CA MET A 61 -1.39 0.12 -4.53
C MET A 61 -1.97 0.50 -3.16
N ASN A 62 -2.33 1.78 -2.93
CA ASN A 62 -2.91 2.21 -1.66
C ASN A 62 -4.45 2.33 -1.74
N PHE A 63 -4.96 3.13 -2.68
CA PHE A 63 -6.40 3.44 -2.72
C PHE A 63 -7.28 2.23 -3.02
N ILE A 64 -6.95 1.44 -4.05
CA ILE A 64 -7.76 0.29 -4.46
C ILE A 64 -7.82 -0.76 -3.34
N PRO A 65 -6.70 -1.24 -2.78
CA PRO A 65 -6.75 -2.21 -1.68
C PRO A 65 -7.39 -1.64 -0.41
N SER A 66 -7.18 -0.37 -0.10
CA SER A 66 -7.78 0.28 1.09
C SER A 66 -9.31 0.37 1.00
N ILE A 67 -9.88 0.67 -0.17
CA ILE A 67 -11.33 0.65 -0.34
C ILE A 67 -11.89 -0.76 -0.18
N ILE A 68 -11.28 -1.74 -0.85
CA ILE A 68 -11.77 -3.11 -0.84
C ILE A 68 -11.67 -3.69 0.58
N PHE A 69 -10.48 -3.56 1.19
CA PHE A 69 -10.17 -4.19 2.47
C PHE A 69 -10.69 -3.42 3.67
N ALA A 70 -10.37 -2.13 3.77
CA ALA A 70 -10.74 -1.36 4.95
C ALA A 70 -12.24 -1.08 4.94
N ARG A 71 -12.87 -0.79 3.79
CA ARG A 71 -14.27 -0.33 3.76
C ARG A 71 -15.25 -1.44 3.41
N LEU A 72 -15.10 -2.06 2.23
CA LEU A 72 -16.14 -2.95 1.69
C LEU A 72 -16.25 -4.27 2.46
N ILE A 73 -15.14 -4.80 2.95
CA ILE A 73 -15.11 -6.02 3.77
C ILE A 73 -15.54 -5.72 5.22
N ARG A 74 -14.97 -4.69 5.85
CA ARG A 74 -15.35 -4.37 7.25
C ARG A 74 -16.79 -3.91 7.43
N LEU A 75 -17.41 -3.33 6.40
CA LEU A 75 -18.82 -2.93 6.40
C LEU A 75 -19.78 -4.07 6.02
N GLY A 76 -19.28 -5.27 5.70
CA GLY A 76 -20.13 -6.43 5.39
C GLY A 76 -20.61 -6.50 3.94
N TRP A 77 -20.41 -5.45 3.13
CA TRP A 77 -21.05 -5.33 1.81
C TRP A 77 -20.57 -6.38 0.80
N ILE A 78 -19.31 -6.79 0.90
CA ILE A 78 -18.68 -7.74 -0.04
C ILE A 78 -18.21 -9.00 0.71
N ASN A 79 -18.60 -9.21 1.97
CA ASN A 79 -18.09 -10.34 2.76
C ASN A 79 -18.42 -11.69 2.15
N ASN A 80 -19.63 -11.89 1.64
CA ASN A 80 -20.01 -13.15 0.98
C ASN A 80 -19.17 -13.44 -0.27
N PHE A 81 -18.82 -12.40 -1.05
CA PHE A 81 -17.94 -12.55 -2.20
C PHE A 81 -16.49 -12.80 -1.75
N TYR A 82 -16.02 -12.06 -0.76
CA TYR A 82 -14.65 -12.15 -0.24
C TYR A 82 -14.35 -13.50 0.43
N LEU A 83 -15.27 -14.01 1.24
CA LEU A 83 -15.19 -15.33 1.87
C LEU A 83 -15.38 -16.47 0.85
N GLY A 84 -16.08 -16.21 -0.25
CA GLY A 84 -16.22 -17.15 -1.37
C GLY A 84 -14.99 -17.23 -2.27
N LEU A 85 -14.03 -16.31 -2.17
CA LEU A 85 -12.79 -16.38 -2.92
C LEU A 85 -11.87 -17.45 -2.34
N PRO A 86 -11.11 -18.18 -3.18
CA PRO A 86 -10.07 -19.05 -2.68
C PRO A 86 -9.00 -18.21 -1.95
N ASN A 87 -8.27 -18.83 -1.03
CA ASN A 87 -7.31 -18.16 -0.13
C ASN A 87 -6.33 -17.17 -0.81
N TRP A 88 -6.03 -17.35 -2.10
CA TRP A 88 -5.19 -16.42 -2.86
C TRP A 88 -5.76 -14.99 -2.95
N GLY A 89 -7.09 -14.80 -2.98
CA GLY A 89 -7.71 -13.49 -3.14
C GLY A 89 -7.51 -12.59 -1.91
N PRO A 90 -7.92 -13.05 -0.72
CA PRO A 90 -7.60 -12.41 0.55
C PRO A 90 -6.10 -12.19 0.78
N ASN A 91 -5.27 -13.22 0.50
CA ASN A 91 -3.82 -13.13 0.63
C ASN A 91 -3.24 -12.05 -0.28
N LEU A 92 -3.74 -11.94 -1.52
CA LEU A 92 -3.29 -10.92 -2.47
C LEU A 92 -3.58 -9.51 -1.95
N LEU A 93 -4.76 -9.28 -1.36
CA LEU A 93 -5.12 -7.96 -0.83
C LEU A 93 -4.24 -7.57 0.36
N ILE A 94 -3.99 -8.50 1.29
CA ILE A 94 -3.08 -8.27 2.42
C ILE A 94 -1.65 -8.06 1.91
N PHE A 95 -1.21 -8.90 0.98
CA PHE A 95 0.08 -8.75 0.32
C PHE A 95 0.25 -7.35 -0.27
N LEU A 96 -0.74 -6.85 -1.02
CA LEU A 96 -0.71 -5.52 -1.63
C LEU A 96 -0.62 -4.40 -0.59
N MET A 97 -1.32 -4.51 0.56
CA MET A 97 -1.24 -3.50 1.63
C MET A 97 0.16 -3.43 2.26
N PHE A 98 0.75 -4.57 2.61
CA PHE A 98 2.12 -4.60 3.16
C PHE A 98 3.16 -4.24 2.11
N TYR A 99 2.95 -4.66 0.87
CA TYR A 99 3.83 -4.33 -0.25
C TYR A 99 3.85 -2.82 -0.50
N ASN A 100 2.68 -2.16 -0.51
CA ASN A 100 2.57 -0.71 -0.65
C ASN A 100 3.33 0.05 0.44
N TYR A 101 3.26 -0.39 1.70
CA TYR A 101 4.00 0.21 2.80
C TYR A 101 5.52 0.23 2.53
N HIS A 102 6.07 -0.86 2.01
CA HIS A 102 7.48 -0.92 1.63
C HIS A 102 7.78 -0.06 0.39
N CYS A 103 6.91 -0.06 -0.63
CA CYS A 103 7.06 0.81 -1.79
C CYS A 103 7.17 2.29 -1.38
N GLU A 104 6.28 2.77 -0.52
CA GLU A 104 6.28 4.16 -0.03
C GLU A 104 7.58 4.51 0.70
N ASN A 105 8.12 3.58 1.49
CA ASN A 105 9.41 3.77 2.15
C ASN A 105 10.57 3.89 1.14
N PHE A 106 10.61 3.04 0.11
CA PHE A 106 11.64 3.13 -0.94
C PHE A 106 11.51 4.40 -1.79
N ILE A 107 10.29 4.84 -2.10
CA ILE A 107 10.02 6.11 -2.79
C ILE A 107 10.52 7.28 -1.94
N THR A 108 10.22 7.26 -0.63
CA THR A 108 10.65 8.29 0.31
C THR A 108 12.18 8.36 0.39
N ILE A 109 12.85 7.22 0.56
CA ILE A 109 14.32 7.15 0.56
C ILE A 109 14.90 7.68 -0.75
N SER A 110 14.35 7.26 -1.90
CA SER A 110 14.79 7.73 -3.22
C SER A 110 14.61 9.25 -3.39
N THR A 111 13.52 9.79 -2.87
CA THR A 111 13.24 11.24 -2.90
C THR A 111 14.21 12.01 -2.00
N LEU A 112 14.52 11.49 -0.81
CA LEU A 112 15.51 12.08 0.10
C LEU A 112 16.92 12.05 -0.50
N LEU A 113 17.32 10.92 -1.10
CA LEU A 113 18.58 10.81 -1.83
C LEU A 113 18.65 11.78 -3.00
N HIS A 114 17.55 11.99 -3.72
CA HIS A 114 17.48 12.99 -4.78
C HIS A 114 17.72 14.39 -4.24
N ARG A 115 17.01 14.78 -3.18
CA ARG A 115 17.20 16.08 -2.53
C ARG A 115 18.63 16.26 -2.01
N LEU A 116 19.19 15.23 -1.37
CA LEU A 116 20.57 15.26 -0.90
C LEU A 116 21.57 15.42 -2.06
N SER A 117 21.34 14.74 -3.18
CA SER A 117 22.20 14.84 -4.36
C SER A 117 22.19 16.24 -4.98
N VAL A 118 21.02 16.88 -5.03
CA VAL A 118 20.87 18.26 -5.51
C VAL A 118 21.65 19.23 -4.63
N ILE A 119 21.61 19.04 -3.30
CA ILE A 119 22.35 19.88 -2.35
C ILE A 119 23.86 19.62 -2.44
N ALA A 120 24.27 18.37 -2.52
CA ALA A 120 25.68 17.99 -2.52
C ALA A 120 26.39 18.30 -3.86
N LYS A 121 25.68 18.18 -4.99
CA LYS A 121 26.22 18.40 -6.34
C LYS A 121 25.21 19.15 -7.23
N PRO A 122 25.02 20.46 -7.01
CA PRO A 122 23.97 21.24 -7.70
C PRO A 122 24.14 21.35 -9.22
N PHE A 123 25.36 21.20 -9.75
CA PHE A 123 25.62 21.35 -11.19
C PHE A 123 25.54 20.03 -11.98
N ASP A 124 25.78 18.87 -11.34
CA ASP A 124 25.93 17.57 -12.02
C ASP A 124 24.91 16.50 -11.57
N TYR A 125 23.98 16.84 -10.67
CA TYR A 125 23.03 15.87 -10.13
C TYR A 125 22.21 15.18 -11.22
N GLU A 126 21.76 15.91 -12.24
CA GLU A 126 20.84 15.38 -13.25
C GLU A 126 21.48 14.32 -14.15
N LYS A 127 22.78 14.43 -14.41
CA LYS A 127 23.54 13.40 -15.13
C LYS A 127 23.63 12.11 -14.32
N SER A 128 23.84 12.22 -13.01
CA SER A 128 23.89 11.08 -12.08
C SER A 128 22.52 10.41 -11.95
N TRP A 129 21.47 11.21 -11.83
CA TRP A 129 20.10 10.72 -11.65
C TRP A 129 19.50 10.06 -12.89
N ARG A 130 20.04 10.32 -14.08
CA ARG A 130 19.65 9.57 -15.30
C ARG A 130 19.97 8.07 -15.17
N LEU A 131 21.04 7.72 -14.45
CA LEU A 131 21.41 6.32 -14.18
C LEU A 131 20.70 5.77 -12.94
N TYR A 132 20.56 6.58 -11.88
CA TYR A 132 19.94 6.11 -10.64
C TYR A 132 18.41 5.99 -10.71
N LEU A 133 17.72 6.79 -11.53
CA LEU A 133 16.26 6.72 -11.69
C LEU A 133 15.73 5.31 -12.03
N PRO A 134 16.21 4.63 -13.10
CA PRO A 134 15.72 3.29 -13.42
C PRO A 134 16.06 2.28 -12.30
N LEU A 135 17.21 2.43 -11.65
CA LEU A 135 17.60 1.60 -10.50
C LEU A 135 16.66 1.81 -9.31
N CYS A 136 16.30 3.05 -8.99
CA CYS A 136 15.30 3.39 -7.99
C CYS A 136 13.95 2.76 -8.35
N GLY A 137 13.51 2.85 -9.61
CA GLY A 137 12.28 2.21 -10.07
C GLY A 137 12.29 0.70 -9.83
N ILE A 138 13.38 0.02 -10.21
CA ILE A 138 13.55 -1.42 -9.96
C ILE A 138 13.52 -1.72 -8.46
N LEU A 139 14.26 -0.97 -7.65
CA LEU A 139 14.28 -1.16 -6.19
C LEU A 139 12.92 -0.92 -5.54
N ILE A 140 12.17 0.09 -5.99
CA ILE A 140 10.84 0.42 -5.48
C ILE A 140 9.85 -0.71 -5.75
N PHE A 141 9.89 -1.35 -6.93
CA PHE A 141 8.96 -2.43 -7.25
C PHE A 141 9.45 -3.82 -6.79
N PHE A 142 10.73 -4.13 -6.96
CA PHE A 142 11.24 -5.48 -6.65
C PHE A 142 11.76 -5.60 -5.22
N GLY A 143 12.26 -4.52 -4.61
CA GLY A 143 12.76 -4.53 -3.23
C GLY A 143 11.72 -4.99 -2.22
N PRO A 144 10.49 -4.44 -2.23
CA PRO A 144 9.40 -4.87 -1.35
C PRO A 144 9.05 -6.36 -1.43
N LEU A 145 9.26 -7.03 -2.57
CA LEU A 145 8.96 -8.46 -2.71
C LEU A 145 9.77 -9.32 -1.74
N LEU A 146 11.01 -8.92 -1.44
CA LEU A 146 11.88 -9.64 -0.49
C LEU A 146 11.30 -9.70 0.93
N PHE A 147 10.50 -8.70 1.31
CA PHE A 147 9.88 -8.62 2.63
C PHE A 147 8.47 -9.20 2.64
N THR A 148 7.76 -9.07 1.52
CA THR A 148 6.31 -9.30 1.47
C THR A 148 5.90 -10.63 0.87
N TYR A 149 6.80 -11.37 0.22
CA TYR A 149 6.47 -12.66 -0.40
C TYR A 149 5.75 -13.62 0.57
N ARG A 150 6.10 -13.54 1.87
CA ARG A 150 5.52 -14.37 2.95
C ARG A 150 4.01 -14.23 3.10
N PHE A 151 3.45 -13.05 2.83
CA PHE A 151 2.02 -12.78 2.99
C PHE A 151 1.18 -13.41 1.86
N GLY A 152 1.78 -13.78 0.73
CA GLY A 152 1.05 -14.38 -0.40
C GLY A 152 0.53 -15.79 -0.12
N TYR A 153 1.11 -16.52 0.83
CA TYR A 153 0.82 -17.94 1.08
C TYR A 153 0.49 -18.25 2.55
N TRP A 154 0.31 -17.24 3.38
CA TRP A 154 -0.07 -17.46 4.77
C TRP A 154 -1.53 -17.95 4.89
N PRO A 155 -1.80 -18.93 5.78
CA PRO A 155 -3.17 -19.35 6.07
C PRO A 155 -3.85 -18.25 6.90
N LEU A 156 -4.76 -17.52 6.27
CA LEU A 156 -5.62 -16.55 6.95
C LEU A 156 -6.77 -17.29 7.65
N ILE A 157 -7.04 -16.93 8.90
CA ILE A 157 -8.26 -17.32 9.59
C ILE A 157 -9.19 -16.10 9.57
N PHE A 158 -10.38 -16.28 9.02
CA PHE A 158 -11.44 -15.29 9.07
C PHE A 158 -12.32 -15.63 10.26
N ASP A 159 -12.35 -14.73 11.25
CA ASP A 159 -13.35 -14.80 12.32
C ASP A 159 -14.55 -13.96 11.89
N VAL A 160 -15.68 -14.62 11.68
CA VAL A 160 -16.93 -13.96 11.31
C VAL A 160 -17.65 -13.63 12.61
N ASN A 161 -17.67 -12.35 12.95
CA ASN A 161 -18.33 -11.87 14.15
C ASN A 161 -19.86 -11.98 14.00
N LYS A 162 -20.60 -11.98 15.11
CA LYS A 162 -22.07 -12.13 15.11
C LYS A 162 -22.83 -11.03 14.34
N ASP A 163 -22.16 -9.92 14.03
CA ASP A 163 -22.70 -8.77 13.30
C ASP A 163 -22.30 -8.78 11.81
N ASP A 164 -21.95 -9.94 11.25
CA ASP A 164 -21.47 -10.16 9.87
C ASP A 164 -20.18 -9.39 9.50
N SER A 165 -19.52 -8.76 10.47
CA SER A 165 -18.20 -8.16 10.32
C SER A 165 -17.11 -9.24 10.34
N VAL A 166 -16.14 -9.14 9.43
CA VAL A 166 -15.04 -10.11 9.33
C VAL A 166 -13.79 -9.49 9.93
N GLU A 167 -13.29 -10.10 11.00
CA GLU A 167 -11.95 -9.83 11.50
C GLU A 167 -10.97 -10.86 10.93
N ILE A 168 -9.90 -10.37 10.31
CA ILE A 168 -8.83 -11.23 9.84
C ILE A 168 -7.85 -11.42 10.98
N VAL A 169 -7.89 -12.59 11.59
CA VAL A 169 -6.95 -12.97 12.63
C VAL A 169 -5.81 -13.71 11.95
N MET A 170 -4.60 -13.15 12.04
CA MET A 170 -3.40 -13.90 11.68
C MET A 170 -3.31 -15.10 12.63
N ASN A 171 -3.22 -16.31 12.10
CA ASN A 171 -3.05 -17.51 12.93
C ASN A 171 -1.62 -17.56 13.50
N ILE A 172 -1.37 -16.76 14.53
CA ILE A 172 -0.09 -16.69 15.24
C ILE A 172 0.21 -18.03 15.95
N LYS A 173 -0.81 -18.83 16.29
CA LYS A 173 -0.61 -20.18 16.88
C LYS A 173 0.10 -21.15 15.95
N SER A 174 -0.02 -21.00 14.62
CA SER A 174 0.75 -21.82 13.68
C SER A 174 2.24 -21.45 13.57
N ILE A 175 2.64 -20.31 14.15
CA ILE A 175 4.03 -19.83 14.19
C ILE A 175 4.80 -20.48 15.34
N GLU A 176 4.13 -20.82 16.45
CA GLU A 176 4.77 -21.55 17.57
C GLU A 176 4.93 -23.06 17.29
N GLU A 177 4.10 -23.64 16.41
CA GLU A 177 4.11 -25.10 16.16
C GLU A 177 4.89 -25.55 14.92
N ARG A 178 5.51 -24.65 14.14
CA ARG A 178 6.51 -25.06 13.14
C ARG A 178 7.90 -24.95 13.75
N PRO A 179 8.48 -26.05 14.29
CA PRO A 179 9.90 -26.05 14.58
C PRO A 179 10.65 -25.71 13.30
N VAL A 180 11.54 -24.75 13.45
CA VAL A 180 12.56 -24.37 12.47
C VAL A 180 13.45 -25.59 12.25
N ASN A 181 13.01 -26.51 11.40
CA ASN A 181 13.90 -27.52 10.83
C ASN A 181 14.65 -26.84 9.69
N ILE A 182 15.73 -26.17 10.09
CA ILE A 182 16.91 -25.96 9.26
C ILE A 182 17.36 -27.34 8.81
N PHE A 183 17.28 -27.61 7.50
CA PHE A 183 18.36 -28.10 6.63
C PHE A 183 17.83 -28.22 5.19
#